data_AF-A0A9E1S0B7-F1
#
_entry.id   AF-A0A9E1S0B7-F1
#
_cell.length_a   1.000
_cell.length_b   1.000
_cell.length_c   1.000
_cell.angle_alpha   90.00
_cell.angle_beta   90.00
_cell.angle_gamma   90.00
#
_symmetry.space_group_name_H-M   'P 1'
#
loop_
_entity.id
_entity.type
_entity.pdbx_description
1 polymer ?
#
loop_
_entity_poly.entity_id
_entity_poly.type
_entity_poly.pdbx_seq_one_letter_code
_entity_poly.pdbx_strand_id
1 'polypeptide(L)' 'MPNRFFIRKAKVSVQLQMTDGVTMKGNVFINIDSRVLDLVNDSATFVPFEAEDGSIHLLNKFEILRLTPTSHKR' A
#
# COMPACT_ATOMS: atom_id res chain seq x y z
N MET A 1 9.57 -6.10 29.71
CA MET A 1 10.12 -6.95 28.64
C MET A 1 9.50 -6.48 27.32
N PRO A 2 10.26 -6.09 26.28
CA PRO A 2 9.62 -5.66 25.05
C PRO A 2 9.14 -6.91 24.32
N ASN A 3 7.81 -7.10 24.30
CA ASN A 3 7.19 -8.13 23.49
C ASN A 3 7.45 -7.76 22.02
N ARG A 4 8.38 -8.48 21.38
CA ARG A 4 8.76 -8.26 19.98
C ARG A 4 7.65 -8.84 19.12
N PHE A 5 6.53 -8.12 19.00
CA PHE A 5 5.41 -8.52 18.15
C PHE A 5 5.93 -8.65 16.71
N PHE A 6 6.08 -9.88 16.25
CA PHE A 6 6.42 -10.17 14.87
C PHE A 6 5.19 -9.87 14.02
N ILE A 7 5.14 -8.67 13.44
CA ILE A 7 4.04 -8.25 12.57
C ILE A 7 4.27 -8.88 11.20
N ARG A 8 3.49 -9.91 10.87
CA ARG A 8 3.46 -10.50 9.54
C ARG A 8 2.88 -9.51 8.54
N LYS A 9 3.68 -9.12 7.57
CA LYS A 9 3.24 -8.27 6.47
C LYS A 9 3.01 -9.09 5.20
N ALA A 10 1.96 -8.77 4.47
CA ALA A 10 1.67 -9.27 3.15
C ALA A 10 2.03 -8.19 2.11
N LYS A 11 2.69 -8.60 1.02
CA LYS A 11 2.93 -7.78 -0.16
C LYS A 11 1.71 -7.93 -1.09
N VAL A 12 1.05 -6.83 -1.39
CA VAL A 12 -0.17 -6.82 -2.22
C VAL A 12 0.08 -5.98 -3.46
N SER A 13 -0.09 -6.59 -4.63
CA SER A 13 0.01 -5.91 -5.91
C SER A 13 -1.22 -5.04 -6.14
N VAL A 14 -0.99 -3.79 -6.53
CA VAL A 14 -2.03 -2.78 -6.71
C VAL A 14 -1.74 -1.92 -7.95
N GLN A 15 -2.82 -1.40 -8.53
CA GLN A 15 -2.78 -0.29 -9.45
C GLN A 15 -3.20 0.98 -8.70
N LEU A 16 -2.35 1.99 -8.75
CA LEU A 16 -2.52 3.29 -8.13
C LEU A 16 -2.83 4.34 -9.18
N GLN A 17 -3.74 5.24 -8.84
CA GLN A 17 -4.03 6.46 -9.59
C GLN A 17 -3.94 7.64 -8.64
N MET A 18 -3.14 8.63 -9.01
CA MET A 18 -2.95 9.88 -8.28
C MET A 18 -3.95 10.94 -8.76
N THR A 19 -4.12 12.00 -7.97
CA THR A 19 -4.99 13.16 -8.25
C THR A 19 -4.61 13.93 -9.52
N ASP A 20 -3.32 13.93 -9.86
CA ASP A 20 -2.77 14.54 -11.09
C ASP A 20 -3.02 13.69 -12.36
N GLY A 21 -3.64 12.52 -12.23
CA GLY A 21 -3.95 11.60 -13.31
C GLY A 21 -2.85 10.57 -13.58
N VAL A 22 -1.68 10.65 -12.91
CA VAL A 22 -0.61 9.65 -13.05
C VAL A 22 -1.08 8.31 -12.51
N THR A 23 -0.86 7.24 -13.29
CA THR A 23 -1.15 5.87 -12.89
C THR A 23 0.13 5.06 -12.76
N MET A 24 0.26 4.33 -11.65
CA MET A 24 1.42 3.49 -11.35
C MET A 24 0.97 2.07 -11.01
N LYS A 25 1.79 1.09 -11.33
CA LYS A 25 1.65 -0.30 -10.88
C LYS A 25 2.79 -0.62 -9.93
N GLY A 26 2.50 -1.44 -8.94
CA GLY A 26 3.47 -1.78 -7.91
C GLY A 26 2.83 -2.53 -6.76
N ASN A 27 3.43 -2.39 -5.58
CA ASN A 27 3.01 -3.13 -4.41
C ASN A 27 2.92 -2.24 -3.18
N VAL A 28 1.97 -2.56 -2.30
CA VAL A 28 1.87 -2.01 -0.95
C VAL A 28 2.06 -3.13 0.07
N PHE A 29 2.41 -2.75 1.29
CA PHE A 29 2.63 -3.68 2.39
C PHE A 29 1.59 -3.47 3.47
N ILE A 30 0.78 -4.50 3.74
CA ILE A 30 -0.26 -4.48 4.77
C ILE A 30 -0.01 -5.58 5.79
N ASN A 31 -0.61 -5.47 6.97
CA ASN A 31 -0.63 -6.60 7.91
C ASN A 31 -1.43 -7.76 7.29
N ILE A 32 -1.08 -9.00 7.60
CA ILE A 32 -1.68 -10.18 6.97
C ILE A 32 -3.20 -10.29 7.17
N ASP A 33 -3.71 -9.76 8.28
CA ASP A 33 -5.14 -9.75 8.61
C ASP A 33 -5.85 -8.46 8.19
N SER A 34 -5.14 -7.53 7.54
CA SER A 34 -5.68 -6.24 7.09
C SER A 34 -5.99 -6.24 5.60
N ARG A 35 -6.85 -5.31 5.19
CA ARG A 35 -7.16 -5.02 3.80
C ARG A 35 -6.42 -3.78 3.33
N VAL A 36 -6.30 -3.66 2.01
CA VAL A 36 -5.83 -2.44 1.37
C VAL A 36 -6.69 -1.21 1.76
N LEU A 37 -7.99 -1.42 1.99
CA LEU A 37 -8.89 -0.37 2.51
C LEU A 37 -8.45 0.15 3.88
N ASP A 38 -7.96 -0.73 4.75
CA ASP A 38 -7.52 -0.35 6.10
C ASP A 38 -6.25 0.49 6.04
N LEU A 39 -5.33 0.14 5.12
CA LEU A 39 -4.11 0.91 4.85
C LEU A 39 -4.43 2.35 4.41
N VAL A 40 -5.44 2.55 3.55
CA VAL A 40 -5.81 3.90 3.08
C VAL A 40 -6.49 4.70 4.19
N ASN A 41 -7.27 4.05 5.06
CA ASN A 41 -8.04 4.73 6.11
C ASN A 41 -7.30 4.87 7.46
N ASP A 42 -6.11 4.30 7.63
CA ASP A 42 -5.36 4.48 8.87
C ASP A 42 -4.86 5.93 9.07
N SER A 43 -4.41 6.24 10.29
CA SER A 43 -3.99 7.58 10.69
C SER A 43 -2.67 8.06 10.09
N ALA A 44 -1.91 7.20 9.40
CA ALA A 44 -0.64 7.58 8.79
C ALA A 44 -0.87 8.41 7.51
N THR A 45 -0.13 9.51 7.36
CA THR A 45 -0.22 10.38 6.18
C THR A 45 0.40 9.75 4.93
N PHE A 46 1.46 8.96 5.12
CA PHE A 46 2.26 8.39 4.02
C PHE A 46 2.14 6.88 3.96
N VAL A 47 2.11 6.33 2.75
CA VAL A 47 2.14 4.89 2.48
C VAL A 47 3.37 4.54 1.65
N PRO A 48 4.17 3.55 2.07
CA PRO A 48 5.25 3.04 1.24
C PRO A 48 4.66 2.24 0.07
N PHE A 49 5.12 2.57 -1.14
CA PHE A 49 4.76 1.92 -2.38
C PHE A 49 6.03 1.49 -3.10
N GLU A 50 6.13 0.21 -3.41
CA GLU A 50 7.22 -0.35 -4.19
C GLU A 50 6.82 -0.38 -5.66
N ALA A 51 7.49 0.44 -6.48
CA ALA A 51 7.27 0.49 -7.92
C ALA A 51 7.83 -0.76 -8.63
N GLU A 52 7.48 -0.93 -9.91
CA GLU A 52 7.94 -2.08 -10.71
C GLU A 52 9.47 -2.13 -10.89
N ASP A 53 10.15 -0.98 -10.81
CA ASP A 53 11.62 -0.89 -10.86
C ASP A 53 12.30 -1.23 -9.52
N GLY A 54 11.53 -1.57 -8.49
CA GLY A 54 12.00 -1.91 -7.15
C GLY A 54 12.30 -0.69 -6.26
N SER A 55 12.08 0.53 -6.75
CA SER A 55 12.19 1.73 -5.92
C SER A 55 11.02 1.84 -4.93
N ILE A 56 11.29 2.46 -3.77
CA ILE A 56 10.26 2.70 -2.74
C ILE A 56 9.89 4.18 -2.74
N HIS A 57 8.64 4.46 -3.05
CA HIS A 57 8.03 5.79 -2.97
C HIS A 57 7.24 5.93 -1.68
N LEU A 58 7.32 7.11 -1.05
CA LEU A 58 6.42 7.50 0.04
C LEU A 58 5.27 8.31 -0.56
N LEU A 59 4.11 7.70 -0.68
CA LEU A 59 2.93 8.33 -1.26
C LEU A 59 2.15 9.07 -0.19
N ASN A 60 1.84 10.34 -0.45
CA ASN A 60 0.87 11.08 0.36
C ASN A 60 -0.53 10.55 0.05
N LYS A 61 -1.25 10.04 1.06
CA LYS A 61 -2.60 9.48 0.88
C LYS A 61 -3.62 10.50 0.37
N PHE A 62 -3.44 11.78 0.68
CA PHE A 62 -4.34 12.83 0.21
C PHE A 62 -4.24 13.08 -1.30
N GLU A 63 -3.15 12.63 -1.94
CA GLU A 63 -2.94 12.72 -3.39
C GLU A 63 -3.34 11.42 -4.11
N ILE A 64 -3.81 10.41 -3.37
CA ILE A 64 -4.27 9.14 -3.96
C ILE A 64 -5.73 9.28 -4.35
N LEU A 65 -6.01 9.22 -5.65
CA LEU A 65 -7.37 9.24 -6.18
C LEU A 65 -8.03 7.85 -6.11
N ARG A 66 -7.28 6.79 -6.47
CA ARG A 66 -7.78 5.42 -6.51
C ARG A 66 -6.67 4.40 -6.29
N LEU A 67 -6.97 3.35 -5.54
CA LEU A 67 -6.06 2.24 -5.30
C LEU A 67 -6.80 0.91 -5.47
N THR A 68 -6.43 0.15 -6.50
CA THR A 68 -7.14 -1.06 -6.93
C THR A 68 -6.23 -2.28 -6.76
N PRO A 69 -6.57 -3.25 -5.87
CA PRO A 69 -5.83 -4.51 -5.78
C PRO A 69 -5.89 -5.28 -7.09
N THR A 70 -4.73 -5.70 -7.61
CA THR A 70 -4.61 -6.45 -8.88
C THR A 70 -4.32 -7.93 -8.66
N SER A 71 -3.93 -8.33 -7.45
CA SER A 71 -3.70 -9.73 -7.11
C SER A 71 -5.05 -10.47 -6.96
N HIS A 72 -5.34 -11.37 -7.89
CA HIS A 72 -6.36 -12.39 -7.73
C HIS A 72 -5.84 -13.51 -6.81
N LYS A 73 -6.31 -13.54 -5.57
CA LYS A 73 -6.44 -14.80 -4.81
C LYS A 73 -7.80 -14.85 -4.15
N ARG A 74 -8.65 -15.74 -4.70
CA ARG A 74 -9.78 -16.37 -4.00
C ARG A 74 -9.25 -17.22 -2.85
#